data_AF-A0A8W8J576-F1
#
_entry.id   AF-A0A8W8J576-F1
#
_cell.length_a   1.000
_cell.length_b   1.000
_cell.length_c   1.000
_cell.angle_alpha   90.00
_cell.angle_beta   90.00
_cell.angle_gamma   90.00
#
_symmetry.space_group_name_H-M   'P 1'
#
loop_
_entity.id
_entity.type
_entity.pdbx_description
1 polymer ?
#
loop_
_entity_poly.entity_id
_entity_poly.type
_entity_poly.pdbx_seq_one_letter_code
_entity_poly.pdbx_strand_id
1 'polypeptide(L)'
;PYSDFSYTEGCLKHKCHCHCNGTYSCPAENAENICPEGKNCTDCVLKGNSYRAGAKFQYIEGCAQYDCDCFCDGSFHCPPSRTVDVCRDKPNPCTQCEYGGMKYPGNAKFVVKEKCSQVECFCDCQGKITCRGAINTCADRGDLG
;
A
#
# COMPACT_ATOMS: atom_id res chain seq x y z
N PRO A 1 33.35 6.18 -13.64
CA PRO A 1 33.94 4.90 -13.17
C PRO A 1 32.87 3.81 -13.15
N TYR A 2 33.03 2.81 -14.04
CA TYR A 2 32.26 1.56 -13.98
C TYR A 2 32.62 0.85 -12.68
N SER A 3 31.63 0.61 -11.82
CA SER A 3 31.86 -0.11 -10.58
C SER A 3 30.68 -1.01 -10.27
N ASP A 4 30.98 -2.25 -9.92
CA ASP A 4 30.03 -3.16 -9.33
C ASP A 4 30.12 -3.01 -7.81
N PHE A 5 28.96 -3.01 -7.15
CA PHE A 5 28.89 -3.02 -5.69
C PHE A 5 27.91 -4.08 -5.22
N SER A 6 28.07 -4.53 -3.98
CA SER A 6 27.10 -5.40 -3.34
C SER A 6 26.18 -4.57 -2.47
N TYR A 7 24.87 -4.77 -2.64
CA TYR A 7 23.83 -4.21 -1.78
C TYR A 7 23.13 -5.37 -1.10
N THR A 8 22.92 -5.28 0.21
CA THR A 8 22.23 -6.35 0.95
C THR A 8 20.86 -5.82 1.37
N GLU A 9 19.81 -6.54 0.96
CA GLU A 9 18.43 -6.30 1.37
C GLU A 9 17.96 -7.51 2.18
N GLY A 10 17.85 -7.36 3.50
CA GLY A 10 17.63 -8.49 4.41
C GLY A 10 18.82 -9.46 4.40
N CYS A 11 18.59 -10.72 4.01
CA CYS A 11 19.63 -11.74 3.80
C CYS A 11 19.83 -12.10 2.32
N LEU A 12 19.40 -11.22 1.41
CA LEU A 12 19.67 -11.32 -0.02
C LEU A 12 20.76 -10.32 -0.39
N LYS A 13 21.88 -10.82 -0.90
CA LYS A 13 22.99 -10.01 -1.37
C LYS A 13 22.86 -9.83 -2.88
N HIS A 14 22.54 -8.62 -3.29
CA HIS A 14 22.42 -8.21 -4.69
C HIS A 14 23.76 -7.72 -5.21
N LYS A 15 24.09 -8.10 -6.45
CA LYS A 15 25.18 -7.49 -7.20
C LYS A 15 24.60 -6.38 -8.07
N CYS A 16 24.95 -5.14 -7.75
CA CYS A 16 24.44 -3.95 -8.41
C CYS A 16 25.48 -3.39 -9.36
N HIS A 17 25.02 -2.99 -10.55
CA HIS A 17 25.83 -2.31 -11.54
C HIS A 17 25.56 -0.81 -11.49
N CYS A 18 26.61 -0.01 -11.28
CA CYS A 18 26.50 1.45 -11.30
C CYS A 18 26.80 1.96 -12.72
N HIS A 19 25.86 2.72 -13.28
CA HIS A 19 25.94 3.27 -14.62
C HIS A 19 26.57 4.67 -14.62
N CYS A 20 27.22 5.04 -15.72
CA CYS A 20 27.87 6.35 -15.87
C CYS A 20 26.91 7.55 -15.85
N ASN A 21 25.59 7.32 -15.95
CA ASN A 21 24.55 8.34 -15.84
C ASN A 21 24.10 8.59 -14.38
N GLY A 22 24.72 7.92 -13.39
CA GLY A 22 24.39 8.04 -11.97
C GLY A 22 23.24 7.16 -11.49
N THR A 23 22.65 6.32 -12.36
CA THR A 23 21.69 5.29 -11.93
C THR A 23 22.39 3.98 -11.61
N TYR A 24 21.70 3.08 -10.92
CA TYR A 24 22.19 1.72 -10.66
C TYR A 24 21.11 0.69 -10.98
N SER A 25 21.53 -0.53 -11.27
CA SER A 25 20.64 -1.66 -11.53
C SER A 25 21.06 -2.86 -10.70
N CYS A 26 20.15 -3.37 -9.88
CA CYS A 26 20.36 -4.53 -9.02
C CYS A 26 19.42 -5.66 -9.48
N PRO A 27 19.80 -6.48 -10.48
CA PRO A 27 18.96 -7.57 -10.94
C PRO A 27 18.72 -8.59 -9.82
N ALA A 28 17.46 -8.97 -9.61
CA ALA A 28 17.07 -9.92 -8.56
C ALA A 28 17.43 -11.38 -8.90
N GLU A 29 17.62 -11.69 -10.19
CA GLU A 29 17.89 -13.05 -10.69
C GLU A 29 19.25 -13.62 -10.23
N ASN A 30 20.19 -12.76 -9.82
CA ASN A 30 21.52 -13.15 -9.35
C ASN A 30 21.75 -12.80 -7.87
N ALA A 31 20.68 -12.60 -7.10
CA ALA A 31 20.79 -12.35 -5.67
C ALA A 31 21.29 -13.61 -4.95
N GLU A 32 22.41 -13.49 -4.24
CA GLU A 32 22.95 -14.57 -3.41
C GLU A 32 22.13 -14.64 -2.12
N ASN A 33 21.53 -15.80 -1.87
CA ASN A 33 20.84 -16.07 -0.61
C ASN A 33 21.88 -16.41 0.45
N ILE A 34 22.17 -15.44 1.31
CA ILE A 34 23.05 -15.60 2.46
C ILE A 34 22.28 -15.85 3.75
N CYS A 35 20.99 -16.20 3.66
CA CYS A 35 20.20 -16.54 4.83
C CYS A 35 20.78 -17.83 5.45
N PRO A 36 20.99 -17.86 6.78
CA PRO A 36 21.49 -19.06 7.44
C PRO A 36 20.50 -20.22 7.26
N GLU A 37 20.96 -21.36 6.73
CA GLU A 37 20.17 -22.58 6.65
C GLU A 37 19.93 -23.16 8.05
N GLY A 38 18.79 -22.80 8.66
CA GLY A 38 18.18 -23.55 9.76
C GLY A 38 18.37 -23.00 11.18
N LYS A 39 17.25 -23.07 11.93
CA LYS A 39 17.03 -22.90 13.38
C LYS A 39 17.09 -21.52 14.02
N ASN A 40 17.70 -20.49 13.40
CA ASN A 40 17.75 -19.13 13.96
C ASN A 40 17.06 -18.08 13.08
N CYS A 41 15.96 -18.43 12.41
CA CYS A 41 15.15 -17.44 11.70
C CYS A 41 14.08 -16.88 12.63
N THR A 42 13.91 -15.56 12.60
CA THR A 42 12.88 -14.85 13.37
C THR A 42 11.61 -14.74 12.53
N ASP A 43 10.48 -15.16 13.09
CA ASP A 43 9.19 -15.01 12.44
C ASP A 43 8.80 -13.53 12.30
N CYS A 44 8.10 -13.20 11.23
CA CYS A 44 7.63 -11.82 11.01
C CYS A 44 6.36 -11.57 11.80
N VAL A 45 6.30 -10.44 12.49
CA VAL A 45 5.08 -10.01 13.20
C VAL A 45 4.44 -8.85 12.47
N LEU A 46 3.26 -9.08 11.91
CA LEU A 46 2.45 -8.06 11.25
C LEU A 46 1.08 -7.97 11.94
N LYS A 47 0.81 -6.81 12.54
CA LYS A 47 -0.41 -6.50 13.31
C LYS A 47 -0.80 -7.56 14.34
N GLY A 48 0.20 -8.13 15.02
CA GLY A 48 0.00 -9.16 16.05
C GLY A 48 -0.12 -10.59 15.52
N ASN A 49 -0.07 -10.81 14.20
CA ASN A 49 0.01 -12.13 13.61
C ASN A 49 1.48 -12.50 13.32
N SER A 50 1.87 -13.72 13.69
CA SER A 50 3.20 -14.27 13.43
C SER A 50 3.20 -15.08 12.14
N TYR A 51 4.14 -14.80 11.25
CA TYR A 51 4.32 -15.47 9.98
C TYR A 51 5.67 -16.15 9.92
N ARG A 52 5.67 -17.38 9.43
CA ARG A 52 6.87 -18.21 9.40
C ARG A 52 7.98 -17.54 8.60
N ALA A 53 9.15 -17.46 9.21
CA ALA A 53 10.35 -16.95 8.57
C ALA A 53 10.69 -17.71 7.27
N GLY A 54 11.01 -16.98 6.20
CA GLY A 54 11.30 -17.53 4.88
C GLY A 54 10.07 -17.93 4.06
N ALA A 55 8.85 -17.68 4.56
CA ALA A 55 7.62 -17.98 3.86
C ALA A 55 7.01 -16.74 3.17
N LYS A 56 6.28 -16.98 2.09
CA LYS A 56 5.30 -16.02 1.54
C LYS A 56 4.01 -16.12 2.33
N PHE A 57 3.36 -14.99 2.58
CA PHE A 57 2.07 -14.96 3.27
C PHE A 57 1.15 -13.88 2.71
N GLN A 58 -0.15 -14.10 2.86
CA GLN A 58 -1.16 -13.13 2.49
C GLN A 58 -1.69 -12.44 3.74
N TYR A 59 -1.85 -11.13 3.65
CA TYR A 59 -2.40 -10.30 4.71
C TYR A 59 -3.52 -9.44 4.14
N ILE A 60 -4.67 -9.41 4.81
CA ILE A 60 -5.82 -8.62 4.37
C ILE A 60 -6.05 -7.48 5.35
N GLU A 61 -6.10 -6.26 4.84
CA GLU A 61 -6.53 -5.08 5.58
C GLU A 61 -7.64 -4.35 4.81
N GLY A 62 -8.85 -4.34 5.38
CA GLY A 62 -10.02 -3.81 4.69
C GLY A 62 -10.30 -4.60 3.41
N CYS A 63 -10.19 -3.93 2.27
CA CYS A 63 -10.37 -4.52 0.93
C CYS A 63 -9.05 -4.80 0.21
N ALA A 64 -7.90 -4.45 0.80
CA ALA A 64 -6.60 -4.71 0.21
C ALA A 64 -6.05 -6.04 0.74
N GLN A 65 -5.78 -6.97 -0.18
CA GLN A 65 -4.99 -8.16 0.10
C GLN A 65 -3.55 -7.93 -0.37
N TYR A 66 -2.63 -7.98 0.57
CA TYR A 66 -1.20 -7.88 0.38
C TYR A 66 -0.61 -9.29 0.26
N ASP A 67 0.25 -9.49 -0.73
CA ASP A 67 1.11 -10.67 -0.83
C ASP A 67 2.51 -10.27 -0.37
N CYS A 68 2.95 -10.85 0.73
CA CYS A 68 4.13 -10.44 1.49
C CYS A 68 5.17 -11.55 1.55
N ASP A 69 6.43 -11.15 1.55
CA ASP A 69 7.59 -12.00 1.77
C ASP A 69 8.07 -11.82 3.23
N CYS A 70 8.17 -12.90 4.02
CA CYS A 70 8.75 -12.88 5.35
C CYS A 70 10.22 -13.33 5.30
N PHE A 71 11.13 -12.49 5.78
CA PHE A 71 12.57 -12.76 5.77
C PHE A 71 13.03 -13.37 7.10
N CYS A 72 14.19 -14.05 7.08
CA CYS A 72 14.72 -14.75 8.26
C CYS A 72 15.18 -13.84 9.40
N ASP A 73 15.33 -12.55 9.15
CA ASP A 73 15.65 -11.53 10.16
C ASP A 73 14.39 -11.00 10.88
N GLY A 74 13.20 -11.51 10.54
CA GLY A 74 11.90 -11.06 11.07
C GLY A 74 11.33 -9.83 10.37
N SER A 75 12.05 -9.28 9.37
CA SER A 75 11.52 -8.24 8.50
C SER A 75 10.59 -8.85 7.45
N PHE A 76 9.65 -8.05 6.94
CA PHE A 76 8.76 -8.47 5.86
C PHE A 76 8.63 -7.37 4.81
N HIS A 77 8.35 -7.77 3.57
CA HIS A 77 8.09 -6.85 2.47
C HIS A 77 6.81 -7.21 1.73
N CYS A 78 5.91 -6.24 1.61
CA CYS A 78 4.64 -6.37 0.90
C CYS A 78 4.65 -5.38 -0.29
N PRO A 79 5.10 -5.78 -1.48
CA PRO A 79 5.18 -4.86 -2.62
C PRO A 79 3.79 -4.40 -3.05
N PRO A 80 3.57 -3.08 -3.28
CA PRO A 80 2.26 -2.56 -3.69
C PRO A 80 1.81 -3.12 -5.05
N SER A 81 2.75 -3.51 -5.92
CA SER A 81 2.47 -4.15 -7.21
C SER A 81 1.80 -5.53 -7.11
N ARG A 82 1.87 -6.19 -5.94
CA ARG A 82 1.21 -7.47 -5.67
C ARG A 82 -0.03 -7.33 -4.79
N THR A 83 -0.47 -6.10 -4.52
CA THR A 83 -1.67 -5.85 -3.72
C THR A 83 -2.91 -5.93 -4.61
N VAL A 84 -3.92 -6.68 -4.20
CA VAL A 84 -5.18 -6.85 -4.94
C VAL A 84 -6.38 -6.34 -4.13
N ASP A 85 -7.34 -5.72 -4.82
CA ASP A 85 -8.62 -5.34 -4.22
C ASP A 85 -9.58 -6.55 -4.25
N VAL A 86 -9.79 -7.16 -3.08
CA VAL A 86 -10.64 -8.35 -2.92
C VAL A 86 -12.13 -8.04 -2.78
N CYS A 87 -12.48 -6.76 -2.71
CA CYS A 87 -13.86 -6.31 -2.68
C CYS A 87 -14.40 -5.98 -4.08
N ARG A 88 -13.52 -5.82 -5.07
CA ARG A 88 -13.87 -5.38 -6.44
C ARG A 88 -14.95 -6.22 -7.11
N ASP A 89 -15.00 -7.52 -6.82
CA ASP A 89 -15.94 -8.47 -7.44
C ASP A 89 -17.00 -9.02 -6.47
N LYS A 90 -17.06 -8.53 -5.23
CA LYS A 90 -18.19 -8.87 -4.36
C LYS A 90 -19.38 -8.01 -4.78
N PRO A 91 -20.55 -8.60 -5.10
CA PRO A 91 -21.76 -7.81 -5.26
C PRO A 91 -21.92 -7.04 -3.95
N ASN A 92 -21.78 -5.72 -4.00
CA ASN A 92 -21.95 -4.89 -2.83
C ASN A 92 -23.41 -5.06 -2.38
N PRO A 93 -23.69 -5.73 -1.25
CA PRO A 93 -25.08 -5.93 -0.81
C PRO A 93 -25.72 -4.62 -0.39
N CYS A 94 -24.92 -3.56 -0.27
CA CYS A 94 -25.37 -2.25 0.15
C CYS A 94 -25.98 -1.45 -0.98
N THR A 95 -26.99 -0.67 -0.62
CA THR A 95 -27.65 0.27 -1.52
C THR A 95 -26.68 1.38 -1.93
N GLN A 96 -26.58 1.64 -3.23
CA GLN A 96 -25.84 2.77 -3.77
C GLN A 96 -26.51 4.10 -3.39
N CYS A 97 -25.72 5.13 -3.14
CA CYS A 97 -26.23 6.48 -2.93
C CYS A 97 -26.17 7.30 -4.22
N GLU A 98 -27.08 8.25 -4.35
CA GLU A 98 -27.03 9.27 -5.41
C GLU A 98 -26.84 10.66 -4.79
N TYR A 99 -25.81 11.37 -5.22
CA TYR A 99 -25.52 12.74 -4.75
C TYR A 99 -25.08 13.60 -5.93
N GLY A 100 -25.80 14.70 -6.18
CA GLY A 100 -25.49 15.60 -7.30
C GLY A 100 -25.51 14.93 -8.67
N GLY A 101 -26.38 13.92 -8.87
CA GLY A 101 -26.46 13.13 -10.11
C GLY A 101 -25.37 12.07 -10.29
N MET A 102 -24.44 11.94 -9.34
CA MET A 102 -23.41 10.90 -9.33
C MET A 102 -23.81 9.75 -8.40
N LYS A 103 -23.52 8.52 -8.83
CA LYS A 103 -23.78 7.29 -8.04
C LYS A 103 -22.53 6.87 -7.28
N TYR A 104 -22.70 6.57 -6.01
CA TYR A 104 -21.63 6.16 -5.09
C TYR A 104 -21.93 4.78 -4.49
N PRO A 105 -20.92 3.90 -4.38
CA PRO A 105 -21.12 2.59 -3.77
C PRO A 105 -21.51 2.70 -2.30
N GLY A 106 -22.36 1.78 -1.83
CA GLY A 106 -22.70 1.67 -0.40
C GLY A 106 -21.47 1.34 0.45
N ASN A 107 -21.39 1.90 1.66
CA ASN A 107 -20.22 1.90 2.54
C ASN A 107 -18.98 2.64 1.98
N ALA A 108 -19.16 3.58 1.05
CA ALA A 108 -18.06 4.36 0.50
C ALA A 108 -18.01 5.78 1.07
N LYS A 109 -16.79 6.26 1.29
CA LYS A 109 -16.52 7.70 1.47
C LYS A 109 -16.26 8.33 0.10
N PHE A 110 -16.74 9.54 -0.09
CA PHE A 110 -16.50 10.32 -1.29
C PHE A 110 -16.35 11.80 -0.95
N VAL A 111 -15.65 12.53 -1.81
CA VAL A 111 -15.38 13.95 -1.62
C VAL A 111 -16.05 14.72 -2.75
N VAL A 112 -16.86 15.72 -2.40
CA VAL A 112 -17.46 16.63 -3.37
C VAL A 112 -16.69 17.94 -3.34
N LYS A 113 -16.20 18.36 -4.49
CA LYS A 113 -15.45 19.61 -4.68
C LYS A 113 -16.28 20.54 -5.53
N GLU A 114 -16.68 21.67 -4.97
CA GLU A 114 -17.36 22.75 -5.69
C GLU A 114 -16.61 24.06 -5.45
N LYS A 115 -15.98 24.57 -6.52
CA LYS A 115 -15.17 25.81 -6.48
C LYS A 115 -14.11 25.75 -5.36
N CYS A 116 -14.32 26.50 -4.29
CA CYS A 116 -13.44 26.62 -3.12
C CYS A 116 -13.88 25.76 -1.93
N SER A 117 -14.93 24.94 -2.09
CA SER A 117 -15.51 24.15 -1.02
C SER A 117 -15.29 22.68 -1.30
N GLN A 118 -14.66 21.99 -0.34
CA GLN A 118 -14.51 20.55 -0.34
C GLN A 118 -15.29 19.96 0.83
N VAL A 119 -16.20 19.03 0.57
CA VAL A 119 -16.99 18.34 1.60
C VAL A 119 -16.73 16.84 1.53
N GLU A 120 -16.46 16.23 2.68
CA GLU A 120 -16.35 14.78 2.79
C GLU A 120 -17.72 14.20 3.15
N CYS A 121 -18.18 13.23 2.35
CA CYS A 121 -19.44 12.54 2.52
C CYS A 121 -19.21 11.03 2.65
N PHE A 122 -20.13 10.38 3.36
CA PHE A 122 -20.16 8.93 3.52
C PHE A 122 -21.54 8.42 3.08
N CYS A 123 -21.54 7.46 2.17
CA CYS A 123 -22.69 6.67 1.78
C CYS A 123 -22.75 5.42 2.66
N ASP A 124 -23.77 5.30 3.51
CA ASP A 124 -23.93 4.11 4.34
C ASP A 124 -24.51 2.93 3.55
N CYS A 125 -24.63 1.77 4.21
CA CYS A 125 -25.10 0.56 3.54
C CYS A 125 -26.60 0.62 3.12
N GLN A 126 -27.37 1.54 3.72
CA GLN A 126 -28.80 1.73 3.46
C GLN A 126 -29.06 2.76 2.35
N GLY A 127 -28.01 3.33 1.76
CA GLY A 127 -28.14 4.37 0.75
C GLY A 127 -28.33 5.78 1.32
N LYS A 128 -28.06 5.99 2.61
CA LYS A 128 -28.14 7.31 3.23
C LYS A 128 -26.77 8.00 3.20
N ILE A 129 -26.79 9.27 2.82
CA ILE A 129 -25.60 10.11 2.74
C ILE A 129 -25.48 10.94 4.01
N THR A 130 -24.29 10.96 4.59
CA THR A 130 -23.92 11.87 5.68
C THR A 130 -22.67 12.64 5.27
N CYS A 131 -22.78 13.96 5.17
CA CYS A 131 -21.66 14.85 4.87
C CYS A 131 -21.19 15.57 6.13
N ARG A 132 -19.87 15.65 6.32
CA ARG A 132 -19.24 16.45 7.38
C ARG A 132 -18.80 17.78 6.79
N GLY A 133 -18.88 18.85 7.58
CA GLY A 133 -18.80 20.26 7.15
C GLY A 133 -17.76 20.59 6.07
N ALA A 134 -18.08 21.57 5.23
CA ALA A 134 -17.25 21.97 4.10
C ALA A 134 -15.96 22.68 4.54
N ILE A 135 -14.84 22.25 3.98
CA ILE A 135 -13.51 22.86 4.13
C ILE A 135 -13.34 23.87 2.98
N ASN A 136 -12.91 25.09 3.31
CA ASN A 136 -12.56 26.08 2.29
C ASN A 136 -11.13 25.83 1.81
N THR A 137 -10.98 25.37 0.56
CA THR A 137 -9.69 25.05 -0.06
C THR A 137 -9.01 26.27 -0.69
N CYS A 138 -9.66 27.44 -0.68
CA CYS A 138 -9.08 28.70 -1.14
C CYS A 138 -8.45 29.52 0.00
N ALA A 139 -8.40 28.97 1.23
CA ALA A 139 -7.83 29.63 2.40
C ALA A 139 -6.29 29.73 2.39
N ASP A 140 -5.60 29.25 1.34
CA ASP A 140 -4.15 29.44 1.13
C ASP A 140 -3.84 30.59 0.17
N ARG A 141 -4.45 31.75 0.41
CA ARG A 141 -3.83 33.05 0.06
C ARG A 141 -3.80 33.91 1.30
N GLY A 142 -2.84 33.59 2.17
CA GLY A 142 -2.30 34.56 3.10
C GLY A 142 -1.67 35.69 2.29
N ASP A 143 -2.40 36.79 2.22
CA ASP A 143 -1.94 38.12 1.88
C ASP A 143 -0.70 38.45 2.72
N LEU A 144 0.50 38.38 2.12
CA LEU A 144 1.69 39.03 2.65
C LEU A 144 1.55 40.51 2.28
N GLY A 145 1.02 41.27 3.25
CA GLY A 145 1.08 42.74 3.25
C GLY A 145 2.50 43.27 3.37
#